data_AF-A0A7C7A2B0-F1
#
_entry.id   AF-A0A7C7A2B0-F1
#
_cell.length_a   1.000
_cell.length_b   1.000
_cell.length_c   1.000
_cell.angle_alpha   90.00
_cell.angle_beta   90.00
_cell.angle_gamma   90.00
#
_symmetry.space_group_name_H-M   'P 1'
#
loop_
_entity.id
_entity.type
_entity.pdbx_description
1 polymer ?
#
loop_
_entity_poly.entity_id
_entity_poly.type
_entity_poly.pdbx_seq_one_letter_code
_entity_poly.pdbx_strand_id
1 'polypeptide(L)'
;MNELSQVFAGGKAFIPFITAGDPSIEVTQELVPRMQKAGADLIEIGIPFSDPIGEGSTIQEASIRALSRGVNVDKIFSAMEFIREFTDVPVAFMAYANTVFSYGSDKFVKRCKDVSVQGLIVGSAIVEIMGAYGEECIPYVLEYVRAMKDGIS
;
A
#
# COMPACT_ATOMS: atom_id res chain seq x y z
N MET A 1 -11.25 15.09 2.39
CA MET A 1 -11.20 13.62 2.23
C MET A 1 -12.02 13.24 1.02
N ASN A 2 -11.38 12.63 0.02
CA ASN A 2 -12.06 12.05 -1.13
C ASN A 2 -12.42 10.61 -0.79
N GLU A 3 -13.69 10.22 -0.91
CA GLU A 3 -14.04 8.81 -0.72
C GLU A 3 -13.48 7.97 -1.86
N LEU A 4 -12.94 6.78 -1.54
CA LEU A 4 -12.41 5.85 -2.55
C LEU A 4 -13.46 5.50 -3.62
N SER A 5 -14.74 5.53 -3.27
CA SER A 5 -15.87 5.33 -4.20
C SER A 5 -15.89 6.36 -5.33
N GLN A 6 -15.46 7.60 -5.08
CA GLN A 6 -15.46 8.70 -6.06
C GLN A 6 -14.42 8.52 -7.16
N VAL A 7 -13.31 7.80 -6.88
CA VAL A 7 -12.28 7.46 -7.87
C VAL A 7 -12.88 6.79 -9.11
N PHE A 8 -13.94 6.00 -8.92
CA PHE A 8 -14.55 5.20 -9.98
C PHE A 8 -15.87 5.79 -10.53
N ALA A 9 -16.33 6.93 -9.99
CA ALA A 9 -17.61 7.53 -10.38
C ALA A 9 -17.56 8.19 -11.77
N GLY A 10 -16.39 8.66 -12.19
CA GLY A 10 -16.17 9.38 -13.45
C GLY A 10 -15.90 8.52 -14.69
N GLY A 11 -15.92 7.18 -14.56
CA GLY A 11 -15.57 6.26 -15.63
C GLY A 11 -14.28 5.48 -15.34
N LYS A 12 -13.36 5.41 -16.30
CA LYS A 12 -12.10 4.67 -16.14
C LYS A 12 -11.14 5.44 -15.24
N ALA A 13 -10.63 4.78 -14.20
CA ALA A 13 -9.59 5.33 -13.34
C ALA A 13 -8.19 5.02 -13.88
N PHE A 14 -7.28 5.98 -13.80
CA PHE A 14 -5.84 5.80 -14.01
C PHE A 14 -5.13 5.68 -12.67
N ILE A 15 -4.53 4.51 -12.42
CA ILE A 15 -3.96 4.13 -11.11
C ILE A 15 -2.49 3.75 -11.31
N PRO A 16 -1.53 4.68 -11.18
CA PRO A 16 -0.11 4.35 -11.22
C PRO A 16 0.35 3.66 -9.93
N PHE A 17 1.34 2.79 -10.09
CA PHE A 17 2.05 2.11 -9.01
C PHE A 17 3.50 2.63 -8.91
N ILE A 18 3.99 2.84 -7.68
CA ILE A 18 5.41 3.05 -7.38
C ILE A 18 5.84 2.24 -6.15
N THR A 19 7.12 1.82 -6.13
CA THR A 19 7.72 1.27 -4.92
C THR A 19 8.20 2.41 -4.02
N ALA A 20 7.76 2.41 -2.76
CA ALA A 20 8.17 3.42 -1.79
C ALA A 20 9.69 3.38 -1.58
N GLY A 21 10.32 4.54 -1.72
CA GLY A 21 11.76 4.68 -1.55
C GLY A 21 12.59 4.32 -2.77
N ASP A 22 12.00 4.09 -3.94
CA ASP A 22 12.73 3.91 -5.20
C ASP A 22 12.70 5.18 -6.07
N PRO A 23 13.85 5.78 -6.43
CA PRO A 23 15.21 5.47 -5.96
C PRO A 23 15.51 6.05 -4.57
N SER A 24 14.64 6.88 -3.99
CA SER A 24 14.73 7.33 -2.60
C SER A 24 13.37 7.77 -2.02
N ILE A 25 13.30 7.99 -0.71
CA ILE A 25 12.10 8.48 -0.04
C ILE A 25 11.74 9.88 -0.55
N GLU A 26 12.73 10.73 -0.74
CA GLU A 26 12.55 12.11 -1.22
C GLU A 26 11.92 12.10 -2.62
N VAL A 27 12.36 11.19 -3.50
CA VAL A 27 11.75 11.04 -4.82
C VAL A 27 10.31 10.54 -4.72
N THR A 28 10.01 9.63 -3.80
CA THR A 28 8.62 9.19 -3.54
C THR A 28 7.74 10.37 -3.13
N GLN A 29 8.24 11.22 -2.23
CA GLN A 29 7.55 12.42 -1.75
C GLN A 29 7.28 13.43 -2.87
N GLU A 30 8.20 13.56 -3.84
CA GLU A 30 8.01 14.42 -5.01
C GLU A 30 7.05 13.82 -6.06
N LEU A 31 7.10 12.50 -6.26
CA LEU A 31 6.35 11.82 -7.32
C LEU A 31 4.85 11.82 -7.05
N VAL A 32 4.41 11.56 -5.82
CA VAL A 32 2.97 11.39 -5.52
C VAL A 32 2.16 12.67 -5.85
N PRO A 33 2.56 13.89 -5.43
CA PRO A 33 1.87 15.12 -5.84
C PRO A 33 1.94 15.39 -7.34
N ARG A 34 3.05 15.00 -8.01
CA ARG A 34 3.20 15.17 -9.47
C ARG A 34 2.30 14.22 -10.25
N MET A 35 2.15 12.97 -9.80
CA MET A 35 1.23 11.99 -10.38
C MET A 35 -0.22 12.47 -10.29
N GLN A 36 -0.64 13.03 -9.15
CA GLN A 36 -1.96 13.66 -9.04
C GLN A 36 -2.12 14.77 -10.09
N LYS A 37 -1.15 15.69 -10.20
CA LYS A 37 -1.20 16.77 -11.21
C LYS A 37 -1.21 16.26 -12.65
N ALA A 38 -0.65 15.09 -12.90
CA ALA A 38 -0.66 14.42 -14.19
C ALA A 38 -1.97 13.64 -14.47
N GLY A 39 -2.91 13.61 -13.53
CA GLY A 39 -4.22 12.98 -13.71
C GLY A 39 -4.36 11.57 -13.11
N ALA A 40 -3.54 11.21 -12.11
CA ALA A 40 -3.78 9.98 -11.34
C ALA A 40 -5.02 10.12 -10.45
N ASP A 41 -5.94 9.16 -10.53
CA ASP A 41 -7.19 9.15 -9.73
C ASP A 41 -6.99 8.49 -8.36
N LEU A 42 -6.06 7.53 -8.28
CA LEU A 42 -5.59 6.81 -7.08
C LEU A 42 -4.12 6.47 -7.31
N ILE A 43 -3.30 6.44 -6.27
CA ILE A 43 -1.90 6.01 -6.40
C ILE A 43 -1.66 4.80 -5.52
N GLU A 44 -1.09 3.74 -6.10
CA GLU A 44 -0.63 2.58 -5.37
C GLU A 44 0.83 2.76 -4.96
N ILE A 45 1.11 2.57 -3.68
CA ILE A 45 2.46 2.65 -3.11
C ILE A 45 2.82 1.28 -2.55
N GLY A 46 3.78 0.62 -3.20
CA GLY A 46 4.33 -0.66 -2.76
C GLY A 46 5.31 -0.48 -1.61
N ILE A 47 5.06 -1.18 -0.50
CA ILE A 47 6.03 -1.30 0.58
C ILE A 47 7.07 -2.34 0.15
N PRO A 48 8.36 -1.96 0.01
CA PRO A 48 9.38 -2.86 -0.49
C PRO A 48 9.56 -4.06 0.46
N PHE A 49 9.73 -5.24 -0.12
CA PHE A 49 9.85 -6.51 0.59
C PHE A 49 11.09 -7.27 0.11
N SER A 50 11.73 -8.01 1.02
CA SER A 50 12.99 -8.73 0.73
C SER A 50 12.78 -9.91 -0.22
N ASP A 51 11.60 -10.55 -0.14
CA ASP A 51 11.29 -11.77 -0.88
C ASP A 51 10.01 -11.60 -1.71
N PRO A 52 10.00 -10.70 -2.71
CA PRO A 52 8.81 -10.35 -3.48
C PRO A 52 8.47 -11.40 -4.55
N ILE A 53 8.09 -12.61 -4.12
CA ILE A 53 7.85 -13.79 -4.97
C ILE A 53 6.73 -13.55 -6.01
N GLY A 54 5.79 -12.64 -5.72
CA GLY A 54 4.66 -12.31 -6.60
C GLY A 54 4.93 -11.24 -7.66
N GLU A 55 6.10 -10.58 -7.63
CA GLU A 55 6.37 -9.40 -8.45
C GLU A 55 7.21 -9.71 -9.70
N GLY A 56 7.07 -8.91 -10.75
CA GLY A 56 7.96 -8.94 -11.91
C GLY A 56 9.32 -8.30 -11.62
N SER A 57 10.35 -8.63 -12.42
CA SER A 57 11.75 -8.20 -12.18
C SER A 57 11.91 -6.70 -11.97
N THR A 58 11.17 -5.86 -12.69
CA THR A 58 11.19 -4.40 -12.53
C THR A 58 10.84 -3.95 -11.11
N ILE A 59 9.80 -4.54 -10.50
CA ILE A 59 9.35 -4.21 -9.14
C ILE A 59 10.26 -4.86 -8.09
N GLN A 60 10.79 -6.06 -8.37
CA GLN A 60 11.79 -6.69 -7.51
C GLN A 60 13.05 -5.81 -7.39
N GLU A 61 13.58 -5.33 -8.52
CA GLU A 61 14.75 -4.45 -8.55
C GLU A 61 14.48 -3.11 -7.84
N ALA A 62 13.29 -2.53 -8.01
CA ALA A 62 12.86 -1.34 -7.29
C ALA A 62 12.86 -1.57 -5.77
N SER A 63 12.35 -2.72 -5.32
CA SER A 63 12.35 -3.11 -3.91
C SER A 63 13.77 -3.27 -3.37
N ILE A 64 14.67 -3.91 -4.13
CA ILE A 64 16.10 -4.03 -3.75
C ILE A 64 16.76 -2.65 -3.62
N ARG A 65 16.53 -1.73 -4.58
CA ARG A 65 17.07 -0.37 -4.51
C ARG A 65 16.55 0.38 -3.29
N ALA A 66 15.27 0.28 -2.97
CA ALA A 66 14.69 0.89 -1.78
C ALA A 66 15.28 0.30 -0.48
N LEU A 67 15.31 -1.03 -0.35
CA LEU A 67 15.81 -1.72 0.84
C LEU A 67 17.31 -1.50 1.07
N SER A 68 18.12 -1.49 0.01
CA SER A 68 19.57 -1.21 0.10
C SER A 68 19.88 0.20 0.65
N ARG A 69 18.91 1.12 0.60
CA ARG A 69 18.98 2.47 1.17
C ARG A 69 18.36 2.57 2.57
N GLY A 70 18.03 1.43 3.17
CA GLY A 70 17.45 1.32 4.51
C GLY A 70 16.03 1.85 4.60
N VAL A 71 15.24 1.77 3.52
CA VAL A 71 13.80 2.07 3.55
C VAL A 71 13.11 1.04 4.43
N ASN A 72 12.22 1.50 5.31
CA ASN A 72 11.41 0.66 6.19
C ASN A 72 10.03 1.28 6.39
N VAL A 73 9.12 0.53 7.02
CA VAL A 73 7.71 0.94 7.19
C VAL A 73 7.57 2.28 7.92
N ASP A 74 8.38 2.55 8.95
CA ASP A 74 8.34 3.83 9.67
C ASP A 74 8.72 5.01 8.75
N LYS A 75 9.79 4.88 7.94
CA LYS A 75 10.17 5.91 6.96
C LYS A 75 9.08 6.16 5.93
N ILE A 76 8.37 5.11 5.51
CA ILE A 76 7.26 5.22 4.55
C ILE A 76 6.07 5.96 5.17
N PHE A 77 5.73 5.68 6.42
CA PHE A 77 4.70 6.44 7.12
C PHE A 77 5.09 7.90 7.31
N SER A 78 6.33 8.20 7.69
CA SER A 78 6.82 9.59 7.75
C SER A 78 6.82 10.28 6.39
N ALA A 79 7.12 9.54 5.31
CA ALA A 79 7.00 10.06 3.95
C ALA A 79 5.55 10.39 3.61
N MET A 80 4.60 9.55 4.01
CA MET A 80 3.17 9.80 3.82
C MET A 80 2.66 11.02 4.60
N GLU A 81 3.10 11.20 5.85
CA GLU A 81 2.79 12.40 6.63
C GLU A 81 3.17 13.67 5.86
N PHE A 82 4.39 13.71 5.32
CA PHE A 82 4.85 14.82 4.48
C PHE A 82 4.04 14.96 3.19
N ILE A 83 3.79 13.85 2.45
CA ILE A 83 3.02 13.88 1.20
C ILE A 83 1.63 14.50 1.40
N ARG A 84 0.99 14.21 2.54
CA ARG A 84 -0.35 14.73 2.87
C ARG A 84 -0.38 16.24 3.08
N GLU A 85 0.75 16.90 3.28
CA GLU A 85 0.82 18.37 3.28
C GLU A 85 0.62 18.98 1.88
N PHE A 86 0.78 18.20 0.81
CA PHE A 86 0.80 18.68 -0.58
C PHE A 86 -0.30 18.10 -1.47
N THR A 87 -0.93 16.99 -1.07
CA THR A 87 -1.90 16.29 -1.91
C THR A 87 -2.91 15.44 -1.13
N ASP A 88 -4.17 15.52 -1.56
CA ASP A 88 -5.29 14.71 -1.06
C ASP A 88 -5.63 13.54 -2.02
N VAL A 89 -4.74 13.23 -2.96
CA VAL A 89 -4.93 12.08 -3.87
C VAL A 89 -5.14 10.81 -3.04
N PRO A 90 -6.18 10.00 -3.36
CA PRO A 90 -6.35 8.70 -2.74
C PRO A 90 -5.07 7.86 -2.89
N VAL A 91 -4.69 7.15 -1.82
CA VAL A 91 -3.54 6.24 -1.83
C VAL A 91 -3.96 4.87 -1.31
N ALA A 92 -3.49 3.83 -1.99
CA ALA A 92 -3.55 2.46 -1.51
C ALA A 92 -2.14 1.92 -1.26
N PHE A 93 -1.92 1.21 -0.16
CA PHE A 93 -0.67 0.49 0.07
C PHE A 93 -0.75 -0.92 -0.44
N MET A 94 0.29 -1.35 -1.14
CA MET A 94 0.53 -2.76 -1.46
C MET A 94 1.62 -3.31 -0.55
N ALA A 95 1.33 -4.40 0.16
CA ALA A 95 2.24 -4.97 1.15
C ALA A 95 2.16 -6.49 1.19
N TYR A 96 3.23 -7.12 1.65
CA TYR A 96 3.23 -8.54 2.00
C TYR A 96 2.69 -8.76 3.41
N ALA A 97 1.99 -9.87 3.63
CA ALA A 97 1.42 -10.24 4.93
C ALA A 97 2.47 -10.20 6.05
N ASN A 98 3.67 -10.73 5.78
CA ASN A 98 4.78 -10.71 6.73
C ASN A 98 5.19 -9.29 7.15
N THR A 99 5.14 -8.31 6.25
CA THR A 99 5.46 -6.91 6.57
C THR A 99 4.42 -6.31 7.51
N VAL A 100 3.14 -6.55 7.23
CA VAL A 100 2.03 -6.10 8.10
C VAL A 100 2.14 -6.75 9.48
N PHE A 101 2.32 -8.07 9.52
CA PHE A 101 2.41 -8.83 10.76
C PHE A 101 3.63 -8.43 11.61
N SER A 102 4.81 -8.33 10.99
CA SER A 102 6.06 -7.97 11.68
C SER A 102 6.05 -6.54 12.24
N TYR A 103 5.32 -5.62 11.59
CA TYR A 103 5.11 -4.26 12.12
C TYR A 103 4.09 -4.23 13.28
N GLY A 104 3.28 -5.27 13.40
CA GLY A 104 2.09 -5.35 14.25
C GLY A 104 0.85 -4.86 13.49
N SER A 105 -0.06 -5.77 13.15
CA SER A 105 -1.22 -5.49 12.27
C SER A 105 -2.07 -4.32 12.76
N ASP A 106 -2.42 -4.28 14.06
CA ASP A 106 -3.21 -3.19 14.64
C ASP A 106 -2.48 -1.84 14.55
N LYS A 107 -1.17 -1.84 14.79
CA LYS A 107 -0.32 -0.66 14.67
C LYS A 107 -0.25 -0.22 13.21
N PHE A 108 -0.12 -1.17 12.28
CA PHE A 108 -0.04 -0.90 10.85
C PHE A 108 -1.31 -0.23 10.33
N VAL A 109 -2.48 -0.84 10.55
CA VAL A 109 -3.76 -0.28 10.06
C VAL A 109 -4.09 1.06 10.73
N LYS A 110 -3.78 1.20 12.03
CA LYS A 110 -3.91 2.49 12.72
C LYS A 110 -3.04 3.57 12.07
N ARG A 111 -1.79 3.27 11.76
CA ARG A 111 -0.90 4.22 11.08
C ARG A 111 -1.38 4.54 9.67
N CYS A 112 -1.89 3.56 8.92
CA CYS A 112 -2.56 3.78 7.64
C CYS A 112 -3.71 4.78 7.76
N LYS A 113 -4.57 4.64 8.78
CA LYS A 113 -5.62 5.61 9.07
C LYS A 113 -5.06 7.00 9.39
N ASP A 114 -4.06 7.08 10.27
CA ASP A 114 -3.45 8.35 10.68
C ASP A 114 -2.91 9.15 9.49
N VAL A 115 -2.39 8.49 8.45
CA VAL A 115 -1.86 9.12 7.23
C VAL A 115 -2.83 9.10 6.04
N SER A 116 -4.10 8.80 6.29
CA SER A 116 -5.16 8.76 5.26
C SER A 116 -4.84 7.83 4.08
N VAL A 117 -4.38 6.61 4.35
CA VAL A 117 -4.32 5.51 3.37
C VAL A 117 -5.71 4.90 3.26
N GLN A 118 -6.25 4.86 2.03
CA GLN A 118 -7.64 4.51 1.76
C GLN A 118 -7.83 3.08 1.24
N GLY A 119 -6.74 2.36 0.98
CA GLY A 119 -6.78 0.98 0.52
C GLY A 119 -5.56 0.19 0.97
N LEU A 120 -5.76 -1.11 1.18
CA LEU A 120 -4.70 -2.08 1.47
C LEU A 120 -4.80 -3.26 0.51
N ILE A 121 -3.70 -3.58 -0.13
CA ILE A 121 -3.53 -4.72 -1.05
C ILE A 121 -2.54 -5.67 -0.39
N VAL A 122 -3.04 -6.74 0.24
CA VAL A 122 -2.23 -7.73 0.96
C VAL A 122 -2.53 -9.14 0.44
N GLY A 123 -2.21 -9.37 -0.84
CA GLY A 123 -2.57 -10.59 -1.56
C GLY A 123 -1.99 -11.87 -0.94
N SER A 124 -0.78 -11.82 -0.39
CA SER A 124 -0.14 -12.97 0.27
C SER A 124 -0.93 -13.47 1.46
N ALA A 125 -1.59 -12.59 2.22
CA ALA A 125 -2.43 -13.02 3.35
C ALA A 125 -3.61 -13.86 2.88
N ILE A 126 -4.21 -13.51 1.74
CA ILE A 126 -5.31 -14.28 1.15
C ILE A 126 -4.82 -15.67 0.74
N VAL A 127 -3.66 -15.75 0.09
CA VAL A 127 -3.05 -17.03 -0.31
C VAL A 127 -2.73 -17.89 0.92
N GLU A 128 -2.19 -17.30 1.98
CA GLU A 128 -1.89 -17.99 3.24
C GLU A 128 -3.16 -18.51 3.93
N ILE A 129 -4.23 -17.69 4.00
CA ILE A 129 -5.54 -18.10 4.55
C ILE A 129 -6.13 -19.24 3.73
N MET A 130 -6.10 -19.15 2.39
CA MET A 130 -6.55 -20.23 1.51
C MET A 130 -5.74 -21.52 1.73
N GLY A 131 -4.43 -21.40 1.91
CA GLY A 131 -3.57 -22.55 2.23
C GLY A 131 -3.90 -23.20 3.57
N ALA A 132 -4.29 -22.40 4.58
CA ALA A 132 -4.62 -22.89 5.92
C ALA A 132 -6.00 -23.56 6.00
N TYR A 133 -7.00 -23.06 5.26
CA TYR A 133 -8.40 -23.47 5.40
C TYR A 133 -9.00 -24.17 4.17
N GLY A 134 -8.27 -24.27 3.05
CA GLY A 134 -8.72 -24.97 1.85
C GLY A 134 -10.04 -24.42 1.30
N GLU A 135 -10.97 -25.31 0.95
CA GLU A 135 -12.29 -24.94 0.41
C GLU A 135 -13.16 -24.18 1.43
N GLU A 136 -12.87 -24.29 2.73
CA GLU A 136 -13.58 -23.62 3.81
C GLU A 136 -12.99 -22.23 4.13
N CYS A 137 -12.11 -21.68 3.28
CA CYS A 137 -11.40 -20.43 3.54
C CYS A 137 -12.26 -19.17 3.50
N ILE A 138 -13.44 -19.20 2.85
CA ILE A 138 -14.23 -18.00 2.55
C ILE A 138 -14.58 -17.19 3.82
N PRO A 139 -15.06 -17.78 4.93
CA PRO A 139 -15.33 -17.01 6.15
C PRO A 139 -14.10 -16.30 6.70
N TYR A 140 -12.93 -16.94 6.69
CA TYR A 140 -11.67 -16.40 7.19
C TYR A 140 -11.11 -15.28 6.29
N VAL A 141 -11.25 -15.42 4.97
CA VAL A 141 -10.92 -14.36 4.02
C VAL A 141 -11.82 -13.15 4.26
N LEU A 142 -13.13 -13.35 4.43
CA LEU A 142 -14.07 -12.26 4.69
C LEU A 142 -13.79 -11.56 6.02
N GLU A 143 -13.47 -12.32 7.07
CA GLU A 143 -13.06 -11.77 8.37
C GLU A 143 -11.82 -10.88 8.22
N TYR A 144 -10.78 -11.38 7.55
CA TYR A 144 -9.55 -10.64 7.31
C TYR A 144 -9.78 -9.35 6.52
N VAL A 145 -10.54 -9.43 5.42
CA VAL A 145 -10.85 -8.26 4.59
C VAL A 145 -11.65 -7.20 5.38
N ARG A 146 -12.60 -7.63 6.22
CA ARG A 146 -13.35 -6.72 7.10
C ARG A 146 -12.44 -6.06 8.12
N ALA A 147 -11.60 -6.83 8.82
CA ALA A 147 -10.67 -6.30 9.81
C ALA A 147 -9.72 -5.25 9.20
N MET A 148 -9.17 -5.53 8.01
CA MET A 148 -8.31 -4.59 7.31
C MET A 148 -9.03 -3.31 6.86
N LYS A 149 -10.25 -3.45 6.33
CA LYS A 149 -11.09 -2.31 5.93
C LYS A 149 -11.44 -1.44 7.13
N ASP A 150 -11.90 -2.05 8.21
CA ASP A 150 -12.33 -1.33 9.42
C ASP A 150 -11.13 -0.66 10.11
N GLY A 151 -9.94 -1.27 10.04
CA GLY A 151 -8.71 -0.73 10.61
C GLY A 151 -8.19 0.54 9.93
N ILE A 152 -8.52 0.77 8.64
CA ILE A 152 -8.10 1.96 7.89
C ILE A 152 -9.21 3.01 7.71
N SER A 153 -10.44 2.66 8.10
CA SER A 153 -11.61 3.55 8.06
C SER A 153 -11.68 4.46 9.28
#